data_AF-A0A950ZHM4-F1
#
_entry.id   AF-A0A950ZHM4-F1
#
_cell.length_a   1.000
_cell.length_b   1.000
_cell.length_c   1.000
_cell.angle_alpha   90.00
_cell.angle_beta   90.00
_cell.angle_gamma   90.00
#
_symmetry.space_group_name_H-M   'P 1'
#
loop_
_entity.id
_entity.type
_entity.pdbx_description
1 polymer ?
#
loop_
_entity_poly.entity_id
_entity_poly.type
_entity_poly.pdbx_seq_one_letter_code
_entity_poly.pdbx_strand_id
1 'polypeptide(L)' 'MAIDEGLARQAGELLGTCTLKETIDSALREVVAADARRRFVDRLRDMRGMDLDQPDVMAGAWR' A
#
# COMPACT_ATOMS: atom_id res chain seq x y z
N MET A 1 19.90 15.45 9.74
CA MET A 1 19.04 14.30 10.04
C MET A 1 19.95 13.13 10.36
N ALA A 2 19.86 12.56 11.55
CA ALA A 2 20.60 11.35 11.91
C ALA A 2 19.71 10.14 11.62
N ILE A 3 20.27 9.09 11.01
CA ILE A 3 19.59 7.83 10.75
C ILE A 3 20.24 6.77 11.64
N ASP A 4 19.43 5.91 12.24
CA ASP A 4 19.93 4.72 12.95
C ASP A 4 20.50 3.72 11.91
N GLU A 5 21.81 3.56 11.93
CA GLU A 5 22.53 2.68 10.99
C GLU A 5 22.19 1.20 11.21
N GLY A 6 21.90 0.80 12.45
CA GLY A 6 21.50 -0.56 12.79
C GLY A 6 20.14 -0.89 12.20
N LEU A 7 19.18 0.02 12.33
CA LEU A 7 17.85 -0.11 11.74
C LEU A 7 17.93 -0.07 10.20
N ALA A 8 18.75 0.81 9.65
CA ALA A 8 18.94 0.90 8.20
C ALA A 8 19.54 -0.39 7.62
N ARG A 9 20.51 -1.02 8.30
CA ARG A 9 21.05 -2.31 7.89
C ARG A 9 20.00 -3.41 7.92
N GLN A 10 19.21 -3.50 8.99
CA GLN A 10 18.12 -4.49 9.09
C GLN A 10 17.09 -4.30 7.98
N ALA A 11 16.69 -3.05 7.72
CA ALA A 11 15.80 -2.74 6.61
C ALA A 11 16.44 -3.13 5.26
N GLY A 12 17.73 -2.88 5.08
CA GLY A 12 18.44 -3.25 3.85
C GLY A 12 18.51 -4.76 3.62
N GLU A 13 18.74 -5.54 4.69
CA GLU A 13 18.69 -7.01 4.65
C GLU A 13 17.29 -7.52 4.28
N LEU A 14 16.24 -6.95 4.86
CA LEU A 14 14.85 -7.32 4.57
C LEU A 14 14.41 -6.93 3.15
N LEU A 15 14.85 -5.76 2.68
CA LEU A 15 14.50 -5.20 1.37
C LEU A 15 15.43 -5.70 0.25
N GLY A 16 16.53 -6.38 0.57
CA GLY A 16 17.52 -6.86 -0.38
C GLY A 16 18.29 -5.74 -1.08
N THR A 17 18.54 -4.63 -0.39
CA THR A 17 19.20 -3.44 -0.96
C THR A 17 20.65 -3.32 -0.50
N CYS A 18 21.53 -2.79 -1.35
CA CYS A 18 22.97 -2.77 -1.12
C CYS A 18 23.46 -1.43 -0.53
N THR A 19 22.69 -0.36 -0.69
CA THR A 19 23.06 0.97 -0.20
C THR A 19 21.99 1.57 0.71
N LEU A 20 22.40 2.50 1.58
CA LEU A 20 21.48 3.26 2.43
C LEU A 20 20.43 4.01 1.60
N LYS A 21 20.83 4.60 0.46
CA LYS A 21 19.92 5.28 -0.44
C LYS A 21 18.86 4.33 -1.00
N GLU A 22 19.27 3.18 -1.52
CA GLU A 22 18.34 2.16 -2.04
C GLU A 22 17.40 1.66 -0.95
N THR A 23 17.93 1.48 0.27
CA THR A 23 17.14 1.06 1.44
C THR A 23 16.05 2.08 1.74
N ILE A 24 16.41 3.38 1.83
CA ILE A 24 15.48 4.46 2.11
C ILE A 24 14.43 4.56 1.01
N ASP A 25 14.85 4.60 -0.26
CA ASP A 25 13.94 4.72 -1.39
C ASP A 25 12.95 3.54 -1.44
N SER A 26 13.42 2.33 -1.17
CA SER A 26 12.57 1.13 -1.16
C SER A 26 11.63 1.10 0.04
N ALA A 27 12.11 1.47 1.23
CA ALA A 27 11.27 1.57 2.43
C ALA A 27 10.14 2.60 2.24
N LEU A 28 10.43 3.76 1.63
CA LEU A 28 9.43 4.77 1.33
C LEU A 28 8.38 4.27 0.34
N ARG A 29 8.80 3.54 -0.71
CA ARG A 29 7.86 2.91 -1.66
C ARG A 29 6.95 1.89 -0.97
N GLU A 30 7.49 1.07 -0.08
CA GLU A 30 6.70 0.08 0.67
C GLU A 30 5.66 0.74 1.59
N VAL A 31 5.99 1.85 2.24
CA VAL A 31 5.03 2.60 3.06
C VAL A 31 3.88 3.13 2.20
N VAL A 32 4.19 3.74 1.04
CA VAL A 32 3.16 4.23 0.11
C VAL A 32 2.30 3.09 -0.42
N ALA A 33 2.91 1.96 -0.79
CA ALA A 33 2.19 0.79 -1.27
C ALA A 33 1.29 0.18 -0.18
N ALA A 34 1.75 0.14 1.07
CA ALA A 34 0.96 -0.35 2.20
C ALA A 34 -0.28 0.52 2.46
N ASP A 35 -0.14 1.84 2.42
CA ASP A 35 -1.28 2.75 2.54
C ASP A 35 -2.27 2.59 1.37
N ALA A 36 -1.77 2.45 0.14
CA ALA A 36 -2.62 2.20 -1.03
C ALA A 36 -3.41 0.88 -0.90
N ARG A 37 -2.76 -0.20 -0.46
CA ARG A 37 -3.41 -1.49 -0.17
C ARG A 37 -4.49 -1.35 0.91
N ARG A 38 -4.19 -0.64 1.99
CA ARG A 38 -5.15 -0.37 3.08
C ARG A 38 -6.38 0.38 2.57
N ARG A 39 -6.18 1.50 1.86
CA ARG A 39 -7.28 2.28 1.29
C ARG A 39 -8.11 1.49 0.28
N PHE A 40 -7.48 0.61 -0.48
CA PHE A 40 -8.19 -0.25 -1.41
C PHE A 40 -9.10 -1.26 -0.69
N VAL A 41 -8.59 -1.91 0.36
CA VAL A 41 -9.39 -2.80 1.22
C VAL A 41 -10.53 -2.05 1.90
N ASP A 42 -10.28 -0.84 2.42
CA ASP A 42 -11.32 -0.04 3.06
C ASP A 42 -12.44 0.34 2.06
N ARG A 43 -12.07 0.70 0.81
CA ARG A 43 -13.07 0.92 -0.26
C ARG A 43 -13.87 -0.34 -0.59
N LEU A 44 -13.23 -1.50 -0.67
CA LEU A 44 -13.92 -2.77 -0.92
C LEU A 44 -14.88 -3.13 0.22
N ARG A 45 -14.49 -2.91 1.48
CA ARG A 45 -15.33 -3.20 2.65
C ARG A 45 -16.58 -2.32 2.69
N ASP A 46 -16.43 -1.05 2.38
CA ASP A 46 -17.52 -0.09 2.43
C ASP A 46 -18.30 0.01 1.11
N MET A 47 -17.89 -0.75 0.08
CA MET A 47 -18.31 -0.61 -1.34
C MET A 47 -18.20 0.81 -1.90
N ARG A 48 -17.51 1.71 -1.19
CA ARG A 48 -17.62 3.16 -1.36
C ARG A 48 -17.13 3.59 -2.74
N GLY A 49 -18.05 4.11 -3.56
CA GLY A 49 -17.75 4.59 -4.90
C GLY A 49 -17.55 3.47 -5.94
N MET A 50 -18.08 2.28 -5.67
CA MET A 50 -18.20 1.20 -6.66
C MET A 50 -19.65 1.05 -7.09
N ASP A 51 -19.89 0.60 -8.32
CA ASP A 51 -21.24 0.27 -8.81
C ASP A 51 -22.00 -0.71 -7.89
N LEU A 52 -21.26 -1.48 -7.09
CA LEU A 52 -21.76 -2.40 -6.06
C LEU A 52 -22.45 -1.69 -4.87
N ASP A 53 -22.24 -0.38 -4.68
CA ASP A 53 -22.99 0.43 -3.70
C ASP A 53 -24.30 1.00 -4.25
N GLN A 54 -24.59 0.80 -5.55
CA GLN A 54 -25.77 1.31 -6.23
C GLN A 54 -26.78 0.19 -6.51
N PRO A 55 -27.89 0.12 -5.75
CA PRO A 55 -28.87 -0.96 -5.90
C PRO A 55 -29.44 -1.07 -7.32
N ASP A 56 -29.64 0.08 -7.97
CA ASP A 56 -30.22 0.15 -9.32
C ASP A 56 -29.26 -0.36 -10.41
N VAL A 57 -27.94 -0.16 -10.25
CA VAL A 57 -26.92 -0.67 -11.19
C VAL A 57 -26.78 -2.18 -11.06
N MET A 58 -26.82 -2.70 -9.83
CA MET A 58 -26.80 -4.15 -9.58
C MET A 58 -28.03 -4.88 -10.13
N ALA A 59 -29.22 -4.27 -10.06
CA ALA A 59 -30.44 -4.83 -10.63
C ALA A 59 -30.42 -4.94 -12.17
N GLY A 60 -29.58 -4.14 -12.84
CA GLY A 60 -29.38 -4.19 -14.29
C GLY A 60 -28.37 -5.24 -14.76
N ALA A 61 -27.39 -5.61 -13.93
CA ALA A 61 -26.27 -6.46 -14.32
C ALA A 61 -26.58 -7.97 -14.41
N TRP A 62 -27.74 -8.40 -13.91
CA TRP A 62 -28.14 -9.82 -13.84
C TRP A 62 -29.26 -10.19 -14.83
N ARG A 63 -29.48 -9.35 -15.86
CA ARG A 63 -30.51 -9.53 -16.89
C ARG A 63 -29.87 -9.90 -18.22
#